data_AF-A0A2R6IDT7-F1
#
_entry.id   AF-A0A2R6IDT7-F1
#
_cell.length_a   1.000
_cell.length_b   1.000
_cell.length_c   1.000
_cell.angle_alpha   90.00
_cell.angle_beta   90.00
_cell.angle_gamma   90.00
#
_symmetry.space_group_name_H-M   'P 1'
#
loop_
_entity.id
_entity.type
_entity.pdbx_description
1 polymer ?
#
loop_
_entity_poly.entity_id
_entity_poly.type
_entity_poly.pdbx_seq_one_letter_code
_entity_poly.pdbx_strand_id
1 'polypeptide(L)' 'MYTYFCQPHEDLGMKGAIAVGPDVETEQVGGGGGGGPDVPDAAKSLGVAAGFAMAATLGLAYFFIKYGGNYGESSTTEG' A
#
# COMPACT_ATOMS: atom_id res chain seq x y z
N MET A 1 24.26 3.89 -30.17
CA MET A 1 23.62 4.49 -28.98
C MET A 1 22.55 5.45 -29.44
N TYR A 2 21.38 5.44 -28.82
CA TYR A 2 20.26 6.32 -29.14
C TYR A 2 19.92 7.17 -27.92
N THR A 3 19.97 8.48 -28.05
CA THR A 3 19.67 9.41 -26.97
C THR A 3 18.24 9.93 -27.10
N TYR A 4 17.58 10.12 -25.95
CA TYR A 4 16.25 10.70 -25.89
C TYR A 4 16.12 11.57 -24.63
N PHE A 5 15.16 12.47 -24.64
CA PHE A 5 14.85 13.35 -23.52
C PHE A 5 13.35 13.36 -23.28
N CYS A 6 12.95 13.60 -22.04
CA CYS A 6 11.54 13.78 -21.71
C CYS A 6 11.17 15.24 -21.95
N GLN A 7 10.40 15.49 -23.01
CA GLN A 7 10.01 16.84 -23.44
C GLN A 7 9.48 17.76 -22.32
N PRO A 8 8.60 17.33 -21.39
CA PRO A 8 8.14 18.20 -20.31
C PRO A 8 9.18 18.46 -19.20
N HIS A 9 10.33 17.77 -19.20
CA HIS A 9 11.35 17.82 -18.15
C HIS A 9 12.74 18.19 -18.71
N GLU A 10 12.79 18.82 -19.88
CA GLU A 10 14.04 19.18 -20.53
C GLU A 10 14.87 20.16 -19.67
N ASP A 11 14.21 21.16 -19.09
CA ASP A 11 14.83 22.15 -18.18
C ASP A 11 15.34 21.53 -16.87
N LEU A 12 14.76 20.40 -16.47
CA LEU A 12 15.20 19.61 -15.32
C LEU A 12 16.37 18.68 -15.68
N GLY A 13 16.77 18.63 -16.96
CA GLY A 13 17.90 17.83 -17.44
C GLY A 13 17.59 16.34 -17.59
N MET A 14 16.32 15.95 -17.73
CA MET A 14 15.93 14.54 -17.82
C MET A 14 16.32 13.94 -19.20
N LYS A 15 17.44 13.22 -19.23
CA LYS A 15 18.04 12.60 -20.42
C LYS A 15 18.12 11.08 -20.24
N GLY A 16 18.01 10.36 -21.35
CA GLY A 16 18.17 8.91 -21.43
C GLY A 16 19.00 8.50 -22.63
N ALA A 17 19.65 7.34 -22.55
CA ALA A 17 20.39 6.75 -23.64
C ALA A 17 20.17 5.24 -23.69
N ILE A 18 20.00 4.70 -24.88
CA ILE A 18 19.84 3.27 -25.15
C ILE A 18 21.09 2.79 -25.89
N ALA A 19 21.83 1.87 -25.27
CA ALA A 19 22.93 1.16 -25.90
C ALA A 19 22.49 -0.26 -26.27
N VAL A 20 22.57 -0.61 -27.55
CA VAL A 20 22.24 -1.94 -28.06
C VAL A 20 23.41 -2.40 -28.92
N GLY A 21 23.98 -3.55 -28.60
CA GLY A 21 25.09 -4.14 -29.34
C GLY A 21 25.78 -5.24 -28.56
N PRO A 22 26.53 -6.13 -29.24
CA PRO A 22 27.32 -7.17 -28.59
C PRO A 22 28.49 -6.60 -27.76
N ASP A 23 28.90 -5.36 -28.03
CA ASP A 23 29.98 -4.65 -27.33
C ASP A 23 29.49 -3.87 -26.09
N VAL A 24 28.22 -4.05 -25.71
CA VAL A 24 27.63 -3.38 -24.55
C VAL A 24 27.63 -4.35 -23.38
N GLU A 25 28.44 -4.07 -22.37
CA GLU A 25 28.46 -4.80 -21.11
C GLU A 25 27.05 -4.78 -20.49
N THR A 26 26.51 -5.97 -20.21
CA THR A 26 25.20 -6.12 -19.58
C THR A 26 25.39 -6.40 -18.10
N GLU A 27 25.03 -5.43 -17.27
CA GLU A 27 24.99 -5.64 -15.83
C GLU A 27 23.60 -6.10 -15.42
N GLN A 28 23.54 -7.23 -14.72
CA GLN A 28 22.31 -7.75 -14.16
C GLN A 28 21.98 -6.94 -12.91
N VAL A 29 21.34 -5.78 -13.07
CA VAL A 29 20.78 -5.02 -11.93
C VAL A 29 19.68 -5.87 -11.32
N GLY A 30 19.95 -6.37 -10.10
CA GLY A 30 19.26 -7.49 -9.47
C GLY A 30 17.74 -7.42 -9.55
N GLY A 31 17.15 -8.36 -10.29
CA GLY A 31 15.75 -8.79 -10.13
C GLY A 31 15.61 -9.67 -8.89
N GLY A 32 15.97 -9.16 -7.72
CA GLY A 32 15.97 -9.90 -6.46
C GLY A 32 15.54 -9.04 -5.29
N GLY A 33 14.24 -9.06 -4.98
CA GLY A 33 13.72 -8.76 -3.65
C GLY A 33 13.55 -7.27 -3.28
N GLY A 34 12.31 -6.80 -3.32
CA GLY A 34 11.79 -5.89 -2.27
C GLY A 34 12.43 -4.50 -2.17
N GLY A 35 12.44 -3.72 -3.26
CA GLY A 35 12.76 -2.29 -3.23
C GLY A 35 11.60 -1.45 -3.76
N GLY A 36 10.44 -1.49 -3.09
CA GLY A 36 9.47 -0.40 -3.25
C GLY A 36 10.09 0.91 -2.74
N PRO A 37 9.55 2.10 -3.10
CA PRO A 37 10.03 3.38 -2.59
C PRO A 37 10.26 3.31 -1.08
N ASP A 38 11.35 3.90 -0.57
CA ASP A 38 11.66 4.00 0.86
C ASP A 38 10.54 4.76 1.57
N VAL A 39 9.48 4.04 1.97
CA VAL A 39 8.39 4.60 2.76
C VAL A 39 8.91 4.79 4.19
N PRO A 40 8.72 5.99 4.79
CA PRO A 40 9.14 6.26 6.16
C PRO A 40 8.61 5.20 7.13
N ASP A 41 9.39 4.84 8.15
CA ASP A 41 8.97 3.87 9.19
C ASP A 41 7.67 4.28 9.90
N ALA A 42 7.42 5.58 10.00
CA ALA A 42 6.15 6.14 10.47
C ALA A 42 4.96 5.70 9.60
N ALA A 43 5.09 5.66 8.28
CA ALA A 43 4.01 5.24 7.38
C ALA A 43 3.68 3.75 7.52
N LYS A 44 4.71 2.90 7.67
CA LYS A 44 4.53 1.46 7.91
C LYS A 44 3.81 1.19 9.23
N SER A 45 4.24 1.84 10.32
CA SER A 45 3.61 1.68 11.63
C SER A 45 2.18 2.21 11.68
N LEU A 46 1.91 3.36 11.04
CA LEU A 46 0.55 3.89 10.89
C LEU A 46 -0.37 2.94 10.12
N GLY A 47 0.13 2.32 9.04
CA GLY A 47 -0.64 1.34 8.26
C GLY A 47 -1.03 0.11 9.10
N VAL A 48 -0.09 -0.43 9.88
CA VAL A 48 -0.35 -1.56 10.79
C VAL A 48 -1.35 -1.17 11.88
N ALA A 49 -1.18 0.00 12.49
CA ALA A 49 -2.08 0.49 13.54
C ALA A 49 -3.51 0.68 13.02
N ALA A 50 -3.66 1.30 11.83
CA ALA A 50 -4.97 1.49 11.20
C ALA A 50 -5.64 0.15 10.85
N GLY A 51 -4.87 -0.81 10.34
CA GLY A 51 -5.39 -2.16 10.06
C GLY A 51 -5.90 -2.86 11.32
N PHE A 52 -5.14 -2.78 12.42
CA PHE A 52 -5.57 -3.32 13.72
C PHE A 52 -6.83 -2.65 14.25
N ALA A 53 -6.92 -1.32 14.16
CA ALA A 53 -8.11 -0.59 14.59
C ALA A 53 -9.34 -1.02 13.79
N MET A 54 -9.23 -1.13 12.47
CA MET A 54 -10.34 -1.58 11.62
C MET A 54 -10.76 -3.01 11.97
N ALA A 55 -9.80 -3.92 12.13
CA ALA A 55 -10.06 -5.30 12.54
C ALA A 55 -10.72 -5.39 13.92
N ALA A 56 -10.29 -4.57 14.90
CA ALA A 56 -10.89 -4.51 16.23
C ALA A 56 -12.33 -4.00 16.17
N THR A 57 -12.61 -2.96 15.38
CA THR A 57 -13.99 -2.45 15.21
C THR A 57 -14.91 -3.51 14.59
N LEU A 58 -14.45 -4.20 13.55
CA LEU A 58 -15.19 -5.28 12.90
C LEU A 58 -15.39 -6.48 13.83
N GLY A 59 -14.36 -6.84 14.60
CA GLY A 59 -14.43 -7.93 15.58
C GLY A 59 -15.40 -7.63 16.73
N LEU A 60 -15.40 -6.41 17.25
CA LEU A 60 -16.33 -5.98 18.29
C LEU A 60 -17.77 -5.92 17.75
N ALA A 61 -17.97 -5.37 16.54
CA ALA A 61 -19.27 -5.37 15.89
C ALA A 61 -19.79 -6.80 15.66
N TYR A 62 -18.93 -7.71 15.19
CA TYR A 62 -19.27 -9.12 15.06
C TYR A 62 -19.60 -9.76 16.40
N PHE A 63 -18.86 -9.43 17.48
CA PHE A 63 -19.13 -9.93 18.82
C PHE A 63 -20.53 -9.51 19.30
N PHE A 64 -20.92 -8.25 19.12
CA PHE A 64 -22.27 -7.78 19.46
C PHE A 64 -23.36 -8.47 18.63
N ILE A 65 -23.14 -8.65 17.32
CA ILE A 65 -24.12 -9.34 16.46
C ILE A 65 -24.23 -10.83 16.82
N LYS A 66 -23.10 -11.49 17.08
CA LYS A 66 -23.03 -12.94 17.29
C LYS A 66 -23.42 -13.37 18.71
N TYR A 67 -23.08 -12.55 19.71
CA TYR A 67 -23.20 -12.90 21.13
C TYR A 67 -23.97 -11.86 21.96
N GLY A 68 -24.28 -10.68 21.41
CA GLY A 68 -25.04 -9.62 22.11
C GLY A 68 -26.54 -9.59 21.79
N GLY A 69 -27.10 -10.63 21.18
CA GLY A 69 -28.52 -10.68 20.83
C GLY A 69 -29.42 -11.16 21.97
N ASN A 70 -29.56 -10.37 23.05
CA ASN A 70 -30.67 -10.41 24.04
C ASN A 70 -30.50 -9.37 25.17
N TYR A 71 -30.53 -8.08 24.85
CA TYR A 71 -30.58 -7.01 25.85
C TYR A 71 -32.02 -6.47 26.00
N GLY A 72 -32.86 -7.22 26.71
CA GLY A 72 -34.14 -6.73 27.26
C GLY A 72 -35.41 -7.10 26.47
N GLU A 73 -35.92 -8.30 26.68
CA GLU A 73 -37.38 -8.48 26.68
C GLU A 73 -37.86 -8.27 28.13
N SER A 74 -38.48 -7.11 28.41
CA SER A 74 -39.50 -6.92 29.47
C SER A 74 -39.83 -5.43 29.75
N SER A 75 -40.80 -4.89 29.01
CA SER A 75 -41.87 -3.95 29.45
C SER A 75 -42.41 -3.27 28.18
N THR A 76 -43.63 -3.49 27.68
CA THR A 76 -44.93 -3.49 28.36
C THR A 76 -45.95 -4.10 27.40
N THR A 77 -46.90 -4.85 27.96
CA THR A 77 -48.27 -5.04 27.43
C THR A 77 -48.85 -3.76 26.81
N GLU A 78 -49.81 -3.94 25.91
CA GLU A 78 -50.75 -2.95 25.32
C GLU A 78 -50.36 -2.40 23.93
N GLY A 79 -51.10 -2.69 22.85
CA GLY A 79 -52.44 -3.30 22.78
C GLY A 79 -52.80 -3.91 21.44
#